data_AF-A0AAN8ECT0-F1
#
_entry.id   AF-A0AAN8ECT0-F1
#
_cell.length_a   1.000
_cell.length_b   1.000
_cell.length_c   1.000
_cell.angle_alpha   90.00
_cell.angle_beta   90.00
_cell.angle_gamma   90.00
#
_symmetry.space_group_name_H-M   'P 1'
#
loop_
_entity.id
_entity.type
_entity.pdbx_description
1 polymer ?
#
loop_
_entity_poly.entity_id
_entity_poly.type
_entity_poly.pdbx_seq_one_letter_code
_entity_poly.pdbx_strand_id
1 'polypeptide(L)'
;MEDEPTSLYNLKPSLLRSLCHPRVEEVSKEVDDYFSENWHWKDDKTRLKFISQGIPRVTCLYCAKALDDRIAFACKLITITFLTDDVLDHMSMDDGIAYNEKLMRLARGDELPDRSVPVEYMMYDIWESMRAHDKELADEVLEPAFVFMRAQVDKERLKPMEMRRYFEYREKDVGKAFLSAIMRFSMGLHMSEAEHELARPVEENCSKSISVVNDICSYEKEVRVAARGHEGGALCSSVPIMANIADVDIESAKRILWSMCREWEVRHLQLVQDVLKKNNTSVMAAYLEGLEYQMAGNEVWSRKTPRYNDPTVG
;
A
#
# COMPACT_ATOMS: atom_id res chain seq x y z
N MET A 1 -8.96 -7.54 -25.50
CA MET A 1 -8.26 -8.84 -25.39
C MET A 1 -6.90 -8.64 -26.01
N GLU A 2 -5.97 -8.11 -25.22
CA GLU A 2 -4.55 -8.10 -25.56
C GLU A 2 -3.93 -9.10 -24.59
N ASP A 3 -3.17 -10.05 -25.13
CA ASP A 3 -2.49 -11.11 -24.38
C ASP A 3 -1.63 -10.51 -23.27
N GLU A 4 -2.08 -10.66 -22.01
CA GLU A 4 -1.24 -10.37 -20.86
C GLU A 4 -0.08 -11.37 -20.80
N PRO A 5 1.10 -10.97 -20.29
CA PRO A 5 2.23 -11.87 -20.08
C PRO A 5 1.91 -12.80 -18.89
N THR A 6 1.03 -13.77 -19.12
CA THR A 6 0.77 -14.93 -18.26
C THR A 6 1.82 -16.03 -18.46
N SER A 7 2.70 -15.89 -19.47
CA SER A 7 3.63 -16.96 -19.86
C SER A 7 4.90 -17.06 -19.01
N LEU A 8 5.26 -16.06 -18.20
CA LEU A 8 6.55 -16.08 -17.49
C LEU A 8 6.56 -17.05 -16.29
N TYR A 9 5.38 -17.31 -15.71
CA TYR A 9 5.25 -18.07 -14.47
C TYR A 9 4.24 -19.23 -14.53
N ASN A 10 3.56 -19.44 -15.66
CA ASN A 10 2.49 -20.45 -15.80
C ASN A 10 1.49 -20.42 -14.64
N LEU A 11 1.09 -19.20 -14.24
CA LEU A 11 0.24 -19.00 -13.07
C LEU A 11 -1.15 -19.58 -13.29
N LYS A 12 -1.70 -20.22 -12.25
CA LYS A 12 -3.15 -20.42 -12.18
C LYS A 12 -3.83 -19.05 -12.32
N PRO A 13 -4.91 -18.93 -13.11
CA PRO A 13 -5.68 -17.69 -13.18
C PRO A 13 -6.13 -17.25 -11.78
N SER A 14 -6.12 -15.93 -11.53
CA SER A 14 -6.71 -15.38 -10.31
C SER A 14 -8.21 -15.66 -10.29
N LEU A 15 -8.74 -15.96 -9.11
CA LEU A 15 -10.17 -16.07 -8.86
C LEU A 15 -10.81 -14.70 -8.61
N LEU A 16 -10.01 -13.70 -8.25
CA LEU A 16 -10.48 -12.36 -7.94
C LEU A 16 -10.53 -11.51 -9.19
N ARG A 17 -11.53 -10.63 -9.26
CA ARG A 17 -11.70 -9.68 -10.36
C ARG A 17 -11.41 -8.27 -9.88
N SER A 18 -10.46 -7.61 -10.53
CA SER A 18 -10.20 -6.20 -10.27
C SER A 18 -11.31 -5.30 -10.82
N LEU A 19 -11.51 -4.18 -10.13
CA LEU A 19 -12.33 -3.06 -10.58
C LEU A 19 -11.50 -1.79 -10.38
N CYS A 20 -11.75 -0.76 -11.18
CA CYS A 20 -11.11 0.53 -11.05
C CYS A 20 -12.21 1.58 -10.85
N HIS A 21 -11.97 2.54 -9.97
CA HIS A 21 -12.89 3.65 -9.72
C HIS A 21 -13.23 4.38 -11.05
N PRO A 22 -14.50 4.71 -11.31
CA PRO A 22 -14.93 5.28 -12.59
C PRO A 22 -14.29 6.64 -12.91
N ARG A 23 -13.97 7.43 -11.88
CA ARG A 23 -13.29 8.74 -12.01
C ARG A 23 -11.76 8.67 -12.08
N VAL A 24 -11.16 7.50 -12.34
CA VAL A 24 -9.70 7.31 -12.27
C VAL A 24 -8.91 8.32 -13.11
N GLU A 25 -9.35 8.64 -14.33
CA GLU A 25 -8.61 9.55 -15.21
C GLU A 25 -8.63 11.01 -14.67
N GLU A 26 -9.79 11.45 -14.20
CA GLU A 26 -9.97 12.80 -13.65
C GLU A 26 -9.20 12.97 -12.33
N VAL A 27 -9.36 12.03 -11.41
CA VAL A 27 -8.74 12.08 -10.08
C VAL A 27 -7.23 11.87 -10.18
N SER A 28 -6.75 11.00 -11.07
CA SER A 28 -5.30 10.85 -11.29
C SER A 28 -4.71 12.17 -11.76
N LYS A 29 -5.34 12.84 -12.72
CA LYS A 29 -4.89 14.15 -13.18
C LYS A 29 -4.90 15.19 -12.05
N GLU A 30 -5.99 15.31 -11.29
CA GLU A 30 -6.08 16.27 -10.17
C GLU A 30 -4.94 16.07 -9.17
N VAL A 31 -4.69 14.81 -8.80
CA VAL A 31 -3.70 14.47 -7.78
C VAL A 31 -2.29 14.64 -8.33
N ASP A 32 -2.02 14.19 -9.56
CA ASP A 32 -0.72 14.36 -10.19
C ASP A 32 -0.37 15.84 -10.40
N ASP A 33 -1.34 16.68 -10.77
CA ASP A 33 -1.17 18.14 -10.86
C ASP A 33 -0.85 18.72 -9.47
N TYR A 34 -1.59 18.34 -8.43
CA TYR A 34 -1.32 18.78 -7.05
C TYR A 34 0.10 18.46 -6.59
N PHE A 35 0.59 17.23 -6.78
CA PHE A 35 1.97 16.88 -6.43
C PHE A 35 3.00 17.52 -7.35
N SER A 36 2.68 17.74 -8.63
CA SER A 36 3.55 18.44 -9.57
C SER A 36 3.84 19.88 -9.14
N GLU A 37 2.82 20.56 -8.63
CA GLU A 37 2.89 21.97 -8.23
C GLU A 37 3.51 22.16 -6.83
N ASN A 38 3.24 21.23 -5.91
CA ASN A 38 3.55 21.44 -4.49
C ASN A 38 4.82 20.68 -4.04
N TRP A 39 5.08 19.48 -4.56
CA TRP A 39 6.23 18.69 -4.12
C TRP A 39 7.57 19.29 -4.59
N HIS A 40 8.61 19.16 -3.76
CA HIS A 40 9.96 19.59 -4.14
C HIS A 40 10.63 18.59 -5.08
N TRP A 41 10.42 18.77 -6.38
CA TRP A 41 11.09 17.96 -7.40
C TRP A 41 12.52 18.44 -7.65
N LYS A 42 13.47 17.51 -7.71
CA LYS A 42 14.85 17.79 -8.10
C LYS A 42 14.93 18.37 -9.52
N ASP A 43 14.16 17.79 -10.44
CA ASP A 43 14.08 18.18 -11.85
C ASP A 43 12.78 17.63 -12.49
N ASP A 44 12.44 18.18 -13.65
CA ASP A 44 11.27 17.78 -14.44
C ASP A 44 11.29 16.30 -14.82
N LYS A 45 12.48 15.73 -15.02
CA LYS A 45 12.62 14.31 -15.37
C LYS A 45 12.16 13.42 -14.20
N THR A 46 12.56 13.76 -12.98
CA THR A 46 12.17 13.06 -11.75
C THR A 46 10.67 13.20 -11.51
N ARG A 47 10.11 14.41 -11.70
CA ARG A 47 8.67 14.66 -11.62
C ARG A 47 7.88 13.77 -12.59
N LEU A 48 8.19 13.85 -13.89
CA LEU A 48 7.48 13.10 -14.93
C LEU A 48 7.61 11.59 -14.72
N LYS A 49 8.75 11.13 -14.22
CA LYS A 49 8.98 9.73 -13.90
C LYS A 49 8.22 9.25 -12.67
N PHE A 50 7.96 10.10 -11.69
CA PHE A 50 7.09 9.75 -10.59
C PHE A 50 5.62 9.64 -11.07
N ILE A 51 5.15 10.64 -11.82
CA ILE A 51 3.79 10.66 -12.38
C ILE A 51 3.53 9.43 -13.25
N SER A 52 4.49 9.00 -14.07
CA SER A 52 4.32 7.83 -14.94
C SER A 52 4.12 6.52 -14.18
N GLN A 53 4.43 6.46 -12.87
CA GLN A 53 4.18 5.28 -12.02
C GLN A 53 2.68 5.05 -11.77
N GLY A 54 1.85 6.07 -11.98
CA GLY A 54 0.40 5.98 -11.83
C GLY A 54 -0.01 5.63 -10.41
N ILE A 55 0.53 6.33 -9.41
CA ILE A 55 0.19 6.08 -7.99
C ILE A 55 -1.30 6.34 -7.70
N PRO A 56 -1.93 7.43 -8.19
CA PRO A 56 -3.38 7.60 -7.98
C PRO A 56 -4.21 6.43 -8.55
N ARG A 57 -3.75 5.82 -9.65
CA ARG A 57 -4.39 4.66 -10.28
C ARG A 57 -4.38 3.42 -9.40
N VAL A 58 -3.31 3.16 -8.62
CA VAL A 58 -3.34 2.04 -7.67
C VAL A 58 -4.39 2.27 -6.58
N THR A 59 -4.53 3.50 -6.10
CA THR A 59 -5.56 3.84 -5.13
C THR A 59 -6.97 3.65 -5.70
N CYS A 60 -7.21 4.04 -6.95
CA CYS A 60 -8.49 3.79 -7.63
C CYS A 60 -8.78 2.30 -7.87
N LEU A 61 -7.76 1.44 -7.92
CA LEU A 61 -7.92 -0.01 -7.97
C LEU A 61 -8.20 -0.60 -6.58
N TYR A 62 -7.56 -0.08 -5.53
CA TYR A 62 -7.80 -0.48 -4.14
C TYR A 62 -9.19 -0.08 -3.64
N CYS A 63 -9.59 1.16 -3.93
CA CYS A 63 -10.82 1.77 -3.44
C CYS A 63 -11.81 1.94 -4.60
N ALA A 64 -12.03 0.87 -5.37
CA ALA A 64 -12.80 0.91 -6.61
C ALA A 64 -14.26 1.36 -6.42
N LYS A 65 -14.80 1.20 -5.20
CA LYS A 65 -16.15 1.64 -4.79
C LYS A 65 -16.14 2.82 -3.81
N ALA A 66 -15.05 3.58 -3.74
CA ALA A 66 -15.03 4.84 -3.01
C ALA A 66 -16.16 5.77 -3.50
N LEU A 67 -16.57 6.68 -2.61
CA LEU A 67 -17.45 7.77 -2.98
C LEU A 67 -16.69 8.76 -3.88
N ASP A 68 -17.39 9.29 -4.89
CA ASP A 68 -16.80 10.17 -5.89
C ASP A 68 -16.13 11.40 -5.25
N ASP A 69 -16.73 11.96 -4.19
CA ASP A 69 -16.23 13.13 -3.47
C ASP A 69 -15.14 12.80 -2.43
N ARG A 70 -14.79 11.52 -2.27
CA ARG A 70 -13.77 11.07 -1.29
C ARG A 70 -12.53 10.43 -1.90
N ILE A 71 -12.61 9.86 -3.10
CA ILE A 71 -11.49 9.13 -3.71
C ILE A 71 -10.22 9.97 -3.85
N ALA A 72 -10.35 11.28 -4.10
CA ALA A 72 -9.20 12.19 -4.24
C ALA A 72 -8.39 12.31 -2.93
N PHE A 73 -9.02 12.25 -1.75
CA PHE A 73 -8.31 12.25 -0.47
C PHE A 73 -7.47 10.99 -0.31
N ALA A 74 -8.05 9.82 -0.61
CA ALA A 74 -7.33 8.55 -0.55
C ALA A 74 -6.14 8.55 -1.52
N CYS A 75 -6.34 9.07 -2.76
CA CYS A 75 -5.27 9.21 -3.72
C CYS A 75 -4.16 10.14 -3.21
N LYS A 76 -4.50 11.31 -2.64
CA LYS A 76 -3.50 12.23 -2.09
C LYS A 76 -2.71 11.60 -0.94
N LEU A 77 -3.39 10.96 0.01
CA LEU A 77 -2.76 10.36 1.17
C LEU A 77 -1.85 9.18 0.78
N ILE A 78 -2.31 8.30 -0.12
CA ILE A 78 -1.46 7.20 -0.60
C ILE A 78 -0.28 7.75 -1.41
N THR A 79 -0.48 8.73 -2.30
CA THR A 79 0.62 9.30 -3.09
C THR A 79 1.70 9.94 -2.21
N ILE A 80 1.34 10.69 -1.16
CA ILE A 80 2.35 11.24 -0.25
C ILE A 80 3.08 10.14 0.51
N THR A 81 2.42 9.04 0.88
CA THR A 81 3.11 7.90 1.53
C THR A 81 4.13 7.22 0.62
N PHE A 82 3.85 7.09 -0.68
CA PHE A 82 4.82 6.58 -1.66
C PHE A 82 6.03 7.51 -1.83
N LEU A 83 5.82 8.82 -1.79
CA LEU A 83 6.91 9.80 -1.85
C LEU A 83 7.77 9.77 -0.59
N THR A 84 7.15 9.70 0.59
CA THR A 84 7.89 9.62 1.84
C THR A 84 8.63 8.29 1.97
N ASP A 85 8.08 7.19 1.47
CA ASP A 85 8.73 5.88 1.39
C ASP A 85 10.02 5.95 0.56
N ASP A 86 9.96 6.51 -0.66
CA ASP A 86 11.14 6.70 -1.51
C ASP A 86 12.19 7.66 -0.88
N VAL A 87 11.77 8.59 0.00
CA VAL A 87 12.69 9.46 0.76
C VAL A 87 13.39 8.68 1.88
N LEU A 88 12.66 7.81 2.59
CA LEU A 88 13.21 6.99 3.67
C LEU A 88 14.29 6.01 3.17
N ASP A 89 14.18 5.53 1.93
CA ASP A 89 15.18 4.68 1.26
C ASP A 89 16.60 5.31 1.24
N HIS A 90 16.74 6.61 1.49
CA HIS A 90 18.02 7.35 1.48
C HIS A 90 18.46 7.83 2.86
N MET A 91 17.74 7.43 3.92
CA MET A 91 18.00 7.86 5.29
C MET A 91 18.66 6.75 6.13
N SER A 92 19.31 7.16 7.22
CA SER A 92 19.59 6.26 8.34
C SER A 92 18.28 5.93 9.07
N MET A 93 18.26 4.89 9.90
CA MET A 93 17.06 4.60 10.71
C MET A 93 16.72 5.74 11.67
N ASP A 94 17.74 6.34 12.29
CA ASP A 94 17.52 7.42 13.27
C ASP A 94 16.99 8.70 12.60
N ASP A 95 17.49 9.04 11.39
CA ASP A 95 16.95 10.16 10.60
C ASP A 95 15.51 9.87 10.13
N GLY A 96 15.24 8.63 9.69
CA GLY A 96 13.90 8.20 9.30
C GLY A 96 12.89 8.27 10.45
N ILE A 97 13.29 7.89 11.67
CA ILE A 97 12.48 8.03 12.88
C ILE A 97 12.13 9.50 13.12
N ALA A 98 13.13 10.39 13.13
CA ALA A 98 12.90 11.82 13.35
C ALA A 98 11.98 12.43 12.28
N TYR A 99 12.19 12.04 11.01
CA TYR A 99 11.38 12.46 9.88
C TYR A 99 9.91 12.04 10.03
N ASN A 100 9.66 10.74 10.27
CA ASN A 100 8.30 10.23 10.45
C ASN A 100 7.63 10.80 11.70
N GLU A 101 8.35 10.97 12.82
CA GLU A 101 7.79 11.60 14.03
C GLU A 101 7.31 13.03 13.80
N LYS A 102 8.04 13.82 13.03
CA LYS A 102 7.59 15.16 12.64
C LYS A 102 6.33 15.10 11.81
N LEU A 103 6.29 14.24 10.77
CA LEU A 103 5.11 14.10 9.91
C LEU A 103 3.89 13.58 10.67
N MET A 104 4.06 12.69 11.66
CA MET A 104 2.97 12.22 12.53
C MET A 104 2.35 13.34 13.36
N ARG A 105 3.15 14.28 13.89
CA ARG A 105 2.62 15.45 14.63
C ARG A 105 1.83 16.38 13.73
N LEU A 106 2.31 16.62 12.51
CA LEU A 106 1.62 17.42 11.50
C LEU A 106 0.32 16.77 11.04
N ALA A 107 0.33 15.46 10.79
CA ALA A 107 -0.85 14.69 10.44
C ALA A 107 -1.95 14.77 11.50
N ARG A 108 -1.57 14.73 12.79
CA ARG A 108 -2.51 14.90 13.92
C ARG A 108 -3.05 16.33 14.05
N GLY A 109 -2.33 17.32 13.52
CA GLY A 109 -2.64 18.74 13.69
C GLY A 109 -2.12 19.34 15.00
N ASP A 110 -1.22 18.64 15.71
CA ASP A 110 -0.62 19.11 16.97
C ASP A 110 0.36 20.27 16.76
N GLU A 111 0.89 20.39 15.55
CA GLU A 111 1.90 21.34 15.15
C GLU A 111 1.51 21.96 13.81
N LEU A 112 1.78 23.26 13.63
CA LEU A 112 1.60 23.92 12.34
C LEU A 112 2.80 23.60 11.43
N PRO A 113 2.58 23.37 10.12
CA PRO A 113 3.66 23.07 9.20
C PRO A 113 4.50 24.30 8.91
N ASP A 114 5.79 24.11 8.66
CA ASP A 114 6.57 25.12 7.94
C ASP A 114 6.09 25.16 6.48
N ARG A 115 5.45 26.28 6.11
CA ARG A 115 4.90 26.49 4.76
C ARG A 115 5.98 26.61 3.67
N SER A 116 7.26 26.71 4.05
CA SER A 116 8.39 26.64 3.12
C SER A 116 8.88 25.21 2.86
N VAL A 117 8.41 24.22 3.63
CA VAL A 117 8.80 22.81 3.51
C VAL A 117 7.61 22.00 2.93
N PRO A 118 7.66 21.61 1.64
CA PRO A 118 6.56 20.91 0.97
C PRO A 118 5.91 19.76 1.69
N VAL A 119 6.69 18.78 2.13
CA VAL A 119 6.14 17.59 2.79
C VAL A 119 5.39 17.95 4.07
N GLU A 120 5.82 18.99 4.80
CA GLU A 120 5.16 19.38 6.04
C GLU A 120 3.75 19.91 5.78
N TYR A 121 3.63 20.91 4.90
CA TYR A 121 2.32 21.52 4.67
C TYR A 121 1.39 20.61 3.88
N MET A 122 1.92 19.80 2.95
CA MET A 122 1.11 18.83 2.22
C MET A 122 0.56 17.76 3.16
N MET A 123 1.38 17.23 4.06
CA MET A 123 0.93 16.27 5.08
C MET A 123 -0.16 16.90 5.95
N TYR A 124 0.07 18.11 6.50
CA TYR A 124 -0.90 18.81 7.33
C TYR A 124 -2.23 19.07 6.59
N ASP A 125 -2.17 19.66 5.39
CA ASP A 125 -3.35 20.09 4.64
C ASP A 125 -4.19 18.90 4.15
N ILE A 126 -3.56 17.78 3.76
CA ILE A 126 -4.26 16.55 3.38
C ILE A 126 -5.11 16.07 4.57
N TRP A 127 -4.50 15.94 5.75
CA TRP A 127 -5.20 15.46 6.95
C TRP A 127 -6.27 16.43 7.46
N GLU A 128 -6.01 17.74 7.44
CA GLU A 128 -7.03 18.75 7.76
C GLU A 128 -8.22 18.69 6.80
N SER A 129 -7.97 18.52 5.50
CA SER A 129 -9.03 18.43 4.50
C SER A 129 -9.88 17.16 4.66
N MET A 130 -9.26 16.04 5.03
CA MET A 130 -9.97 14.81 5.37
C MET A 130 -10.86 15.00 6.61
N ARG A 131 -10.32 15.60 7.69
CA ARG A 131 -11.08 15.89 8.91
C ARG A 131 -12.23 16.87 8.66
N ALA A 132 -12.03 17.86 7.80
CA ALA A 132 -13.07 18.80 7.41
C ALA A 132 -14.21 18.13 6.63
N HIS A 133 -13.91 17.06 5.88
CA HIS A 133 -14.90 16.29 5.14
C HIS A 133 -15.63 15.27 6.03
N ASP A 134 -14.89 14.49 6.82
CA ASP A 134 -15.43 13.49 7.74
C ASP A 134 -14.43 13.23 8.88
N LYS A 135 -14.64 13.95 10.00
CA LYS A 135 -13.73 13.91 11.14
C LYS A 135 -13.62 12.51 11.77
N GLU A 136 -14.74 11.81 11.91
CA GLU A 136 -14.78 10.51 12.59
C GLU A 136 -13.95 9.48 11.83
N LEU A 137 -14.26 9.28 10.54
CA LEU A 137 -13.50 8.32 9.74
C LEU A 137 -12.07 8.78 9.48
N ALA A 138 -11.80 10.08 9.35
CA ALA A 138 -10.44 10.58 9.17
C ALA A 138 -9.57 10.30 10.41
N ASP A 139 -10.11 10.53 11.61
CA ASP A 139 -9.38 10.28 12.86
C ASP A 139 -9.09 8.77 13.03
N GLU A 140 -9.96 7.88 12.54
CA GLU A 140 -9.72 6.43 12.54
C GLU A 140 -8.59 5.96 11.59
N VAL A 141 -8.20 6.77 10.59
CA VAL A 141 -7.06 6.45 9.72
C VAL A 141 -5.72 6.78 10.39
N LEU A 142 -5.69 7.70 11.36
CA LEU A 142 -4.44 8.24 11.93
C LEU A 142 -3.55 7.18 12.57
N GLU A 143 -4.05 6.42 13.55
CA GLU A 143 -3.21 5.44 14.24
C GLU A 143 -2.74 4.30 13.32
N PRO A 144 -3.59 3.73 12.45
CA PRO A 144 -3.12 2.80 11.42
C PRO A 144 -2.02 3.37 10.53
N ALA A 145 -2.10 4.65 10.12
CA ALA A 145 -1.05 5.31 9.37
C ALA A 145 0.25 5.46 10.19
N PHE A 146 0.14 5.76 11.48
CA PHE A 146 1.30 5.88 12.38
C PHE A 146 1.98 4.55 12.65
N VAL A 147 1.21 3.47 12.80
CA VAL A 147 1.76 2.10 12.88
C VAL A 147 2.57 1.77 11.63
N PHE A 148 2.05 2.10 10.45
CA PHE A 148 2.75 1.96 9.18
C PHE A 148 4.05 2.78 9.14
N MET A 149 3.98 4.08 9.44
CA MET A 149 5.16 4.98 9.44
C MET A 149 6.24 4.54 10.43
N ARG A 150 5.86 4.04 11.62
CA ARG A 150 6.83 3.51 12.59
C ARG A 150 7.45 2.20 12.09
N ALA A 151 6.65 1.35 11.44
CA ALA A 151 7.16 0.10 10.88
C ALA A 151 8.24 0.37 9.84
N GLN A 152 8.04 1.34 8.92
CA GLN A 152 8.98 1.76 7.86
C GLN A 152 10.43 2.01 8.34
N VAL A 153 10.61 2.36 9.60
CA VAL A 153 11.90 2.72 10.21
C VAL A 153 12.26 1.85 11.43
N ASP A 154 11.56 0.72 11.61
CA ASP A 154 11.83 -0.22 12.69
C ASP A 154 13.15 -0.95 12.44
N LYS A 155 14.10 -0.93 13.38
CA LYS A 155 15.40 -1.63 13.22
C LYS A 155 15.28 -3.15 13.04
N GLU A 156 14.11 -3.75 13.26
CA GLU A 156 13.85 -5.15 12.90
C GLU A 156 14.08 -5.47 11.41
N ARG A 157 13.83 -4.54 10.46
CA ARG A 157 14.06 -4.78 9.00
C ARG A 157 15.51 -5.12 8.66
N LEU A 158 16.46 -4.70 9.50
CA LEU A 158 17.90 -4.93 9.29
C LEU A 158 18.34 -6.33 9.72
N LYS A 159 17.46 -7.12 10.34
CA LYS A 159 17.78 -8.43 10.89
C LYS A 159 17.23 -9.53 9.98
N PRO A 160 17.91 -10.69 9.89
CA PRO A 160 17.31 -11.87 9.28
C PRO A 160 15.99 -12.23 9.96
N MET A 161 14.97 -12.56 9.16
CA MET A 161 13.65 -12.98 9.65
C MET A 161 13.28 -14.35 9.12
N GLU A 162 12.66 -15.16 9.99
CA GLU A 162 11.88 -16.31 9.54
C GLU A 162 10.57 -15.86 8.88
N MET A 163 10.03 -16.65 7.95
CA MET A 163 8.86 -16.30 7.15
C MET A 163 7.63 -15.89 8.00
N ARG A 164 7.41 -16.56 9.13
CA ARG A 164 6.31 -16.21 10.04
C ARG A 164 6.52 -14.81 10.65
N ARG A 165 7.72 -14.56 11.18
CA ARG A 165 8.06 -13.26 11.77
C ARG A 165 8.01 -12.15 10.73
N TYR A 166 8.45 -12.45 9.50
CA TYR A 166 8.34 -11.57 8.37
C TYR A 166 6.89 -11.13 8.13
N PHE A 167 5.92 -12.05 8.12
CA PHE A 167 4.51 -11.67 7.92
C PHE A 167 3.93 -10.84 9.06
N GLU A 168 4.27 -11.14 10.32
CA GLU A 168 3.83 -10.35 11.48
C GLU A 168 4.33 -8.91 11.43
N TYR A 169 5.56 -8.74 10.93
CA TYR A 169 6.16 -7.44 10.73
C TYR A 169 5.59 -6.74 9.47
N ARG A 170 5.54 -7.46 8.35
CA ARG A 170 5.16 -6.92 7.03
C ARG A 170 3.70 -6.50 6.99
N GLU A 171 2.83 -7.04 7.82
CA GLU A 171 1.45 -6.55 7.96
C GLU A 171 1.39 -5.06 8.36
N LYS A 172 2.30 -4.62 9.25
CA LYS A 172 2.40 -3.22 9.65
C LYS A 172 3.08 -2.40 8.57
N ASP A 173 4.17 -2.92 8.03
CA ASP A 173 5.03 -2.24 7.06
C ASP A 173 4.40 -2.08 5.66
N VAL A 174 3.60 -3.04 5.21
CA VAL A 174 2.78 -2.89 3.99
C VAL A 174 1.60 -1.94 4.23
N GLY A 175 1.35 -1.57 5.49
CA GLY A 175 0.26 -0.69 5.89
C GLY A 175 -1.11 -1.31 5.76
N LYS A 176 -1.30 -2.61 6.04
CA LYS A 176 -2.62 -3.27 5.85
C LYS A 176 -3.74 -2.58 6.61
N ALA A 177 -3.51 -2.27 7.89
CA ALA A 177 -4.49 -1.57 8.72
C ALA A 177 -4.78 -0.16 8.19
N PHE A 178 -3.75 0.53 7.70
CA PHE A 178 -3.88 1.82 7.04
C PHE A 178 -4.73 1.73 5.75
N LEU A 179 -4.45 0.76 4.88
CA LEU A 179 -5.22 0.49 3.67
C LEU A 179 -6.68 0.11 3.98
N SER A 180 -6.93 -0.67 5.04
CA SER A 180 -8.28 -0.95 5.53
C SER A 180 -9.00 0.34 5.95
N ALA A 181 -8.35 1.18 6.76
CA ALA A 181 -8.95 2.41 7.29
C ALA A 181 -9.22 3.44 6.19
N ILE A 182 -8.27 3.69 5.28
CA ILE A 182 -8.48 4.65 4.18
C ILE A 182 -9.55 4.18 3.19
N MET A 183 -9.69 2.87 3.00
CA MET A 183 -10.79 2.29 2.22
C MET A 183 -12.14 2.62 2.89
N ARG A 184 -12.28 2.38 4.20
CA ARG A 184 -13.50 2.73 4.95
C ARG A 184 -13.82 4.21 4.87
N PHE A 185 -12.82 5.08 5.09
CA PHE A 185 -12.98 6.52 4.92
C PHE A 185 -13.51 6.86 3.51
N SER A 186 -12.86 6.32 2.47
CA SER A 186 -13.21 6.62 1.08
C SER A 186 -14.60 6.14 0.70
N MET A 187 -15.09 5.06 1.31
CA MET A 187 -16.39 4.46 1.04
C MET A 187 -17.48 4.92 2.01
N GLY A 188 -17.15 5.69 3.06
CA GLY A 188 -18.08 6.08 4.12
C GLY A 188 -18.57 4.89 4.96
N LEU A 189 -17.71 3.90 5.21
CA LEU A 189 -18.07 2.69 5.95
C LEU A 189 -17.75 2.83 7.45
N HIS A 190 -18.78 3.03 8.26
CA HIS A 190 -18.68 2.96 9.72
C HIS A 190 -18.90 1.52 10.17
N MET A 191 -17.90 0.95 10.83
CA MET A 191 -17.94 -0.42 11.35
C MET A 191 -17.84 -0.39 12.87
N SER A 192 -18.58 -1.28 13.52
CA SER A 192 -18.44 -1.51 14.96
C SER A 192 -17.16 -2.30 15.29
N GLU A 193 -16.71 -2.22 16.54
CA GLU A 193 -15.58 -3.03 17.02
C GLU A 193 -15.81 -4.54 16.81
N ALA A 194 -17.06 -5.00 17.02
CA ALA A 194 -17.41 -6.40 16.79
C ALA A 194 -17.33 -6.81 15.31
N GLU A 195 -17.62 -5.89 14.39
CA GLU A 195 -17.44 -6.11 12.96
C GLU A 195 -15.96 -6.14 12.59
N HIS A 196 -15.14 -5.24 13.15
CA HIS A 196 -13.68 -5.28 12.99
C HIS A 196 -13.09 -6.61 13.44
N GLU A 197 -13.41 -7.06 14.65
CA GLU A 197 -12.93 -8.34 15.17
C GLU A 197 -13.37 -9.53 14.31
N LEU A 198 -14.59 -9.47 13.77
CA LEU A 198 -15.09 -10.53 12.91
C LEU A 198 -14.37 -10.57 11.54
N ALA A 199 -13.98 -9.41 11.01
CA ALA A 199 -13.28 -9.29 9.72
C ALA A 199 -11.77 -9.58 9.81
N ARG A 200 -11.17 -9.48 11.00
CA ARG A 200 -9.72 -9.65 11.25
C ARG A 200 -9.08 -10.85 10.52
N PRO A 201 -9.64 -12.08 10.52
CA PRO A 201 -9.03 -13.20 9.79
C PRO A 201 -8.95 -12.98 8.27
N VAL A 202 -9.91 -12.25 7.70
CA VAL A 202 -9.94 -11.89 6.27
C VAL A 202 -8.85 -10.85 5.99
N GLU A 203 -8.67 -9.87 6.89
CA GLU A 203 -7.63 -8.84 6.78
C GLU A 203 -6.22 -9.42 6.85
N GLU A 204 -5.96 -10.33 7.79
CA GLU A 204 -4.67 -11.01 7.93
C GLU A 204 -4.32 -11.82 6.67
N ASN A 205 -5.32 -12.48 6.06
CA ASN A 205 -5.13 -13.22 4.81
C ASN A 205 -4.87 -12.27 3.62
N CYS A 206 -5.64 -11.18 3.55
CA CYS A 206 -5.47 -10.11 2.56
C CYS A 206 -4.07 -9.48 2.66
N SER A 207 -3.60 -9.23 3.88
CA SER A 207 -2.26 -8.68 4.19
C SER A 207 -1.15 -9.51 3.56
N LYS A 208 -1.17 -10.83 3.75
CA LYS A 208 -0.18 -11.75 3.18
C LYS A 208 -0.16 -11.68 1.66
N SER A 209 -1.34 -11.70 1.04
CA SER A 209 -1.45 -11.62 -0.42
C SER A 209 -0.92 -10.31 -0.98
N ILE A 210 -1.31 -9.16 -0.42
CA ILE A 210 -0.83 -7.85 -0.87
C ILE A 210 0.68 -7.73 -0.69
N SER A 211 1.20 -8.14 0.48
CA SER A 211 2.63 -8.11 0.80
C SER A 211 3.43 -8.92 -0.20
N VAL A 212 3.07 -10.17 -0.44
CA VAL A 212 3.84 -11.06 -1.31
C VAL A 212 3.74 -10.67 -2.79
N VAL A 213 2.56 -10.23 -3.25
CA VAL A 213 2.44 -9.70 -4.62
C VAL A 213 3.31 -8.46 -4.81
N ASN A 214 3.35 -7.57 -3.80
CA ASN A 214 4.24 -6.42 -3.82
C ASN A 214 5.69 -6.89 -3.90
N ASP A 215 6.14 -7.71 -2.95
CA ASP A 215 7.51 -8.22 -2.89
C ASP A 215 7.98 -8.88 -4.19
N ILE A 216 7.12 -9.69 -4.84
CA ILE A 216 7.48 -10.36 -6.09
C ILE A 216 7.72 -9.33 -7.19
N CYS A 217 6.83 -8.34 -7.31
CA CYS A 217 6.89 -7.35 -8.39
C CYS A 217 7.92 -6.24 -8.11
N SER A 218 8.12 -5.84 -6.86
CA SER A 218 9.05 -4.78 -6.46
C SER A 218 10.49 -5.27 -6.29
N TYR A 219 10.73 -6.59 -6.27
CA TYR A 219 12.02 -7.19 -5.91
C TYR A 219 13.21 -6.55 -6.63
N GLU A 220 13.15 -6.42 -7.96
CA GLU A 220 14.22 -5.83 -8.76
C GLU A 220 14.49 -4.37 -8.38
N LYS A 221 13.44 -3.58 -8.09
CA LYS A 221 13.56 -2.20 -7.61
C LYS A 221 14.27 -2.20 -6.25
N GLU A 222 13.80 -3.00 -5.31
CA GLU A 222 14.33 -3.06 -3.94
C GLU A 222 15.79 -3.52 -3.90
N VAL A 223 16.20 -4.47 -4.75
CA VAL A 223 17.61 -4.87 -4.87
C VAL A 223 18.49 -3.71 -5.34
N ARG A 224 18.01 -2.88 -6.30
CA ARG A 224 18.76 -1.69 -6.75
C ARG A 224 18.87 -0.63 -5.65
N VAL A 225 17.81 -0.43 -4.89
CA VAL A 225 17.81 0.49 -3.74
C VAL A 225 18.79 0.02 -2.67
N ALA A 226 18.72 -1.26 -2.27
CA ALA A 226 19.58 -1.85 -1.26
C ALA A 226 21.07 -1.79 -1.63
N ALA A 227 21.40 -1.91 -2.92
CA ALA A 227 22.78 -1.80 -3.41
C ALA A 227 23.43 -0.41 -3.15
N ARG A 228 22.64 0.61 -2.79
CA ARG A 228 23.15 1.94 -2.41
C ARG A 228 23.68 2.00 -0.98
N GLY A 229 23.32 1.04 -0.12
CA GLY A 229 23.90 0.89 1.21
C GLY A 229 23.33 1.80 2.31
N HIS A 230 22.21 2.51 2.07
CA HIS A 230 21.49 3.22 3.13
C HIS A 230 20.64 2.23 3.95
N GLU A 231 20.56 2.43 5.27
CA GLU A 231 19.82 1.54 6.16
C GLU A 231 18.33 1.49 5.81
N GLY A 232 17.71 2.64 5.51
CA GLY A 232 16.30 2.71 5.15
C GLY A 232 15.94 1.91 3.89
N GLY A 233 16.88 1.79 2.94
CA GLY A 233 16.73 1.02 1.71
C GLY A 233 17.12 -0.46 1.83
N ALA A 234 17.32 -0.99 3.04
CA ALA A 234 17.70 -2.39 3.24
C ALA A 234 16.64 -3.36 2.69
N LEU A 235 17.08 -4.39 1.97
CA LEU A 235 16.20 -5.39 1.36
C LEU A 235 15.47 -6.20 2.44
N CYS A 236 14.15 -6.04 2.54
CA CYS A 236 13.27 -6.76 3.47
C CYS A 236 12.07 -7.34 2.71
N SER A 237 12.26 -8.52 2.10
CA SER A 237 11.31 -9.12 1.16
C SER A 237 11.12 -10.61 1.43
N SER A 238 9.92 -11.14 1.19
CA SER A 238 9.64 -12.58 1.26
C SER A 238 10.39 -13.40 0.19
N VAL A 239 10.80 -12.79 -0.93
CA VAL A 239 11.48 -13.48 -2.04
C VAL A 239 12.79 -14.15 -1.61
N PRO A 240 13.78 -13.44 -1.02
CA PRO A 240 15.03 -14.07 -0.55
C PRO A 240 14.80 -15.02 0.62
N ILE A 241 13.79 -14.78 1.46
CA ILE A 241 13.43 -15.68 2.56
C ILE A 241 12.94 -17.01 2.00
N MET A 242 12.05 -17.00 1.00
CA MET A 242 11.55 -18.20 0.34
C MET A 242 12.65 -18.93 -0.43
N ALA A 243 13.52 -18.20 -1.13
CA ALA A 243 14.66 -18.78 -1.85
C ALA A 243 15.55 -19.59 -0.90
N ASN A 244 15.81 -19.07 0.30
CA ASN A 244 16.59 -19.76 1.32
C ASN A 244 15.85 -20.98 1.89
N ILE A 245 14.57 -20.83 2.27
CA ILE A 245 13.77 -21.92 2.84
C ILE A 245 13.66 -23.11 1.88
N ALA A 246 13.48 -22.85 0.59
CA ALA A 246 13.27 -23.89 -0.41
C ALA A 246 14.57 -24.36 -1.09
N ASP A 247 15.72 -23.73 -0.80
CA ASP A 247 17.01 -23.97 -1.47
C ASP A 247 16.90 -23.86 -3.01
N VAL A 248 16.36 -22.72 -3.48
CA VAL A 248 16.13 -22.46 -4.91
C VAL A 248 16.58 -21.05 -5.32
N ASP A 249 16.69 -20.83 -6.63
CA ASP A 249 16.94 -19.50 -7.18
C ASP A 249 15.76 -18.52 -6.96
N ILE A 250 16.02 -17.24 -7.14
CA ILE A 250 15.05 -16.15 -6.95
C ILE A 250 13.79 -16.31 -7.81
N GLU A 251 13.94 -16.69 -9.08
CA GLU A 251 12.78 -16.84 -9.98
C GLU A 251 11.93 -18.06 -9.60
N SER A 252 12.57 -19.13 -9.11
CA SER A 252 11.89 -20.28 -8.51
C SER A 252 11.14 -19.88 -7.23
N ALA A 253 11.74 -19.06 -6.36
CA ALA A 253 11.09 -18.55 -5.16
C ALA A 253 9.85 -17.70 -5.49
N LYS A 254 9.94 -16.81 -6.48
CA LYS A 254 8.79 -16.02 -6.96
C LYS A 254 7.65 -16.91 -7.47
N ARG A 255 7.95 -18.00 -8.19
CA ARG A 255 6.93 -18.96 -8.66
C ARG A 255 6.22 -19.65 -7.50
N ILE A 256 6.96 -20.04 -6.46
CA ILE A 256 6.39 -20.63 -5.24
C ILE A 256 5.46 -19.62 -4.56
N LEU A 257 5.94 -18.39 -4.35
CA LEU A 257 5.18 -17.31 -3.72
C LEU A 257 3.91 -16.94 -4.50
N TRP A 258 3.97 -16.86 -5.83
CA TRP A 258 2.79 -16.68 -6.66
C TRP A 258 1.74 -17.78 -6.48
N SER A 259 2.20 -19.03 -6.35
CA SER A 259 1.30 -20.15 -6.09
C SER A 259 0.62 -20.01 -4.72
N MET A 260 1.36 -19.55 -3.70
CA MET A 260 0.80 -19.24 -2.39
C MET A 260 -0.24 -18.10 -2.45
N CYS A 261 -0.01 -17.07 -3.27
CA CYS A 261 -0.98 -15.99 -3.49
C CYS A 261 -2.33 -16.53 -3.97
N ARG A 262 -2.34 -17.50 -4.90
CA ARG A 262 -3.58 -18.13 -5.37
C ARG A 262 -4.27 -18.95 -4.28
N GLU A 263 -3.52 -19.63 -3.42
CA GLU A 263 -4.11 -20.32 -2.27
C GLU A 263 -4.70 -19.33 -1.24
N TRP A 264 -4.11 -18.14 -1.07
CA TRP A 264 -4.71 -17.08 -0.25
C TRP A 264 -5.99 -16.49 -0.85
N GLU A 265 -6.15 -16.45 -2.17
CA GLU A 265 -7.44 -16.08 -2.79
C GLU A 265 -8.53 -17.11 -2.49
N VAL A 266 -8.22 -18.42 -2.61
CA VAL A 266 -9.16 -19.49 -2.24
C VAL A 266 -9.55 -19.37 -0.76
N ARG A 267 -8.56 -19.14 0.11
CA ARG A 267 -8.79 -18.96 1.53
C ARG A 267 -9.61 -17.70 1.83
N HIS A 268 -9.39 -16.62 1.09
CA HIS A 268 -10.14 -15.37 1.21
C HIS A 268 -11.63 -15.62 1.02
N LEU A 269 -12.01 -16.24 -0.11
CA LEU A 269 -13.41 -16.51 -0.43
C LEU A 269 -14.10 -17.38 0.64
N GLN A 270 -13.38 -18.36 1.21
CA GLN A 270 -13.89 -19.17 2.32
C GLN A 270 -14.13 -18.33 3.59
N LEU A 271 -13.16 -17.50 3.97
CA LEU A 271 -13.25 -16.64 5.15
C LEU A 271 -14.38 -15.62 5.01
N VAL A 272 -14.55 -15.02 3.84
CA VAL A 272 -15.65 -14.09 3.53
C VAL A 272 -17.00 -14.79 3.74
N GLN A 273 -17.17 -16.01 3.20
CA GLN A 273 -18.40 -16.78 3.41
C GLN A 273 -18.65 -17.06 4.91
N ASP A 274 -17.61 -17.40 5.67
CA ASP A 274 -17.74 -17.70 7.09
C ASP A 274 -18.07 -16.46 7.94
N VAL A 275 -17.56 -15.29 7.57
CA VAL A 275 -17.92 -14.01 8.18
C VAL A 275 -19.36 -13.65 7.86
N LEU A 276 -19.76 -13.72 6.58
CA LEU A 276 -21.12 -13.37 6.15
C LEU A 276 -22.19 -14.30 6.72
N LYS A 277 -21.88 -15.58 7.00
CA LYS A 277 -22.80 -16.46 7.75
C LYS A 277 -23.10 -15.96 9.16
N LYS A 278 -22.15 -15.26 9.79
CA LYS A 278 -22.27 -14.73 11.16
C LYS A 278 -22.84 -13.32 11.18
N ASN A 279 -22.43 -12.47 10.23
CA ASN A 279 -22.89 -11.10 10.11
C ASN A 279 -22.92 -10.68 8.63
N ASN A 280 -24.12 -10.59 8.05
CA ASN A 280 -24.35 -10.18 6.67
C ASN A 280 -25.04 -8.81 6.60
N THR A 281 -24.41 -7.78 7.16
CA THR A 281 -24.83 -6.39 6.94
C THR A 281 -24.31 -5.89 5.60
N SER A 282 -24.97 -4.86 5.04
CA SER A 282 -24.48 -4.20 3.82
C SER A 282 -23.08 -3.61 3.99
N VAL A 283 -22.78 -3.08 5.18
CA VAL A 283 -21.46 -2.55 5.54
C VAL A 283 -20.41 -3.67 5.54
N MET A 284 -20.66 -4.78 6.22
CA MET A 284 -19.74 -5.92 6.26
C MET A 284 -19.50 -6.48 4.86
N ALA A 285 -20.56 -6.69 4.07
CA ALA A 285 -20.44 -7.19 2.70
C ALA A 285 -19.60 -6.23 1.81
N ALA A 286 -19.85 -4.92 1.89
CA ALA A 286 -19.09 -3.92 1.14
C ALA A 286 -17.62 -3.86 1.60
N TYR A 287 -17.35 -4.01 2.89
CA TYR A 287 -16.01 -4.05 3.44
C TYR A 287 -15.20 -5.23 2.92
N LEU A 288 -15.77 -6.43 2.99
CA LEU A 288 -15.12 -7.66 2.54
C LEU A 288 -14.86 -7.65 1.03
N GLU A 289 -15.82 -7.18 0.23
CA GLU A 289 -15.63 -6.99 -1.22
C GLU A 289 -14.55 -5.94 -1.51
N GLY A 290 -14.46 -4.89 -0.70
CA GLY A 290 -13.37 -3.92 -0.77
C GLY A 290 -11.99 -4.56 -0.60
N LEU A 291 -11.84 -5.53 0.30
CA LEU A 291 -10.58 -6.27 0.48
C LEU A 291 -10.23 -7.12 -0.76
N GLU A 292 -11.22 -7.67 -1.46
CA GLU A 292 -11.00 -8.37 -2.74
C GLU A 292 -10.45 -7.41 -3.81
N TYR A 293 -11.00 -6.19 -3.89
CA TYR A 293 -10.48 -5.16 -4.80
C TYR A 293 -9.08 -4.71 -4.44
N GLN A 294 -8.72 -4.62 -3.16
CA GLN A 294 -7.33 -4.34 -2.77
C GLN A 294 -6.39 -5.43 -3.28
N MET A 295 -6.71 -6.72 -3.07
CA MET A 295 -5.86 -7.83 -3.53
C MET A 295 -5.73 -7.85 -5.06
N ALA A 296 -6.85 -7.84 -5.79
CA ALA A 296 -6.86 -7.92 -7.24
C ALA A 296 -6.28 -6.65 -7.90
N GLY A 297 -6.61 -5.49 -7.35
CA GLY A 297 -6.09 -4.20 -7.78
C GLY A 297 -4.58 -4.08 -7.59
N ASN A 298 -4.05 -4.60 -6.47
CA ASN A 298 -2.62 -4.63 -6.18
C ASN A 298 -1.86 -5.39 -7.26
N GLU A 299 -2.33 -6.59 -7.59
CA GLU A 299 -1.70 -7.40 -8.62
C GLU A 299 -1.75 -6.71 -10.00
N VAL A 300 -2.91 -6.19 -10.40
CA VAL A 300 -3.06 -5.54 -11.71
C VAL A 300 -2.15 -4.34 -11.86
N TRP A 301 -2.02 -3.51 -10.83
CA TRP A 301 -1.12 -2.37 -10.87
C TRP A 301 0.35 -2.81 -10.81
N SER A 302 0.70 -3.69 -9.86
CA SER A 302 2.09 -4.12 -9.64
C SER A 302 2.69 -4.78 -10.89
N ARG A 303 1.90 -5.55 -11.64
CA ARG A 303 2.37 -6.18 -12.89
C ARG A 303 2.61 -5.19 -14.03
N LYS A 304 2.06 -3.96 -13.97
CA LYS A 304 2.05 -3.01 -15.10
C LYS A 304 2.78 -1.71 -14.82
N THR A 305 2.93 -1.32 -13.55
CA THR A 305 3.47 -0.01 -13.21
C THR A 305 4.92 0.13 -13.67
N PRO A 306 5.30 1.28 -14.28
CA PRO A 306 6.71 1.61 -14.49
C PRO A 306 7.52 1.63 -13.20
N ARG A 307 6.90 1.82 -12.03
CA ARG A 307 7.61 1.78 -10.74
C ARG A 307 8.44 0.52 -10.55
N TYR A 308 7.92 -0.61 -11.03
CA TYR A 308 8.55 -1.92 -10.89
C TYR A 308 9.21 -2.40 -12.18
N ASN A 309 8.66 -1.99 -13.33
CA ASN A 309 9.09 -2.48 -14.64
C ASN A 309 10.10 -1.57 -15.37
N ASP A 310 10.29 -0.32 -14.93
CA ASP A 310 11.34 0.56 -15.46
C ASP A 310 12.64 0.34 -14.68
N PRO A 311 13.71 -0.16 -15.32
CA PRO A 311 14.98 -0.47 -14.65
C PRO A 311 15.70 0.78 -14.11
N THR A 312 15.27 1.96 -14.53
CA THR A 312 15.81 3.21 -14.02
C THR A 312 15.17 3.64 -12.69
N VAL A 313 14.02 3.08 -12.30
CA VAL A 313 13.36 3.35 -11.01
C VAL A 313 14.04 2.55 -9.89
N GLY A 314 14.17 3.18 -8.72
CA GLY A 314 15.00 2.71 -7.60
C GLY A 314 16.25 3.54 -7.56
#